data_AF-A0A0B1T2E0-F1
#
_entry.id   AF-A0A0B1T2E0-F1
#
_cell.length_a   1.000
_cell.length_b   1.000
_cell.length_c   1.000
_cell.angle_alpha   90.00
_cell.angle_beta   90.00
_cell.angle_gamma   90.00
#
_symmetry.space_group_name_H-M   'P 1'
#
loop_
_entity.id
_entity.type
_entity.pdbx_description
1 polymer ?
#
loop_
_entity_poly.entity_id
_entity_poly.type
_entity_poly.pdbx_seq_one_letter_code
_entity_poly.pdbx_strand_id
1 'polypeptide(L)'
;MLYLCEVIRKYGYRSRRGRVEITFGKLFSVYQFISDKVVGMLLRARKHQMVDFEGEMLYQRRDEEVVITLLLSDEEIAYAIAASNK
;
A
#
# COMPACT_ATOMS: atom_id res chain seq x y z
N MET A 1 -6.54 -4.37 5.57
CA MET A 1 -5.45 -3.37 5.56
C MET A 1 -4.09 -4.05 5.58
N LEU A 2 -3.87 -5.04 6.45
CA LEU A 2 -2.61 -5.79 6.50
C LEU A 2 -2.23 -6.46 5.17
N TYR A 3 -3.21 -7.07 4.49
CA TYR A 3 -2.99 -7.64 3.15
C TYR A 3 -2.55 -6.60 2.10
N LEU A 4 -3.05 -5.36 2.17
CA LEU A 4 -2.61 -4.26 1.30
C LEU A 4 -1.13 -3.94 1.54
N CYS A 5 -0.72 -3.84 2.80
CA CYS A 5 0.68 -3.61 3.16
C CYS A 5 1.59 -4.75 2.70
N GLU A 6 1.11 -6.00 2.78
CA GLU A 6 1.83 -7.16 2.27
C GLU A 6 1.99 -7.13 0.74
N VAL A 7 0.94 -6.75 0.01
CA VAL A 7 1.01 -6.55 -1.45
C VAL A 7 2.00 -5.44 -1.80
N ILE A 8 1.94 -4.30 -1.11
CA ILE A 8 2.91 -3.21 -1.32
C ILE A 8 4.34 -3.69 -1.02
N ARG A 9 4.55 -4.42 0.08
CA ARG A 9 5.85 -5.02 0.42
C ARG A 9 6.37 -5.96 -0.67
N LYS A 10 5.49 -6.79 -1.24
CA LYS A 10 5.84 -7.81 -2.23
C LYS A 10 6.11 -7.25 -3.62
N TYR A 11 5.33 -6.26 -4.06
CA TYR A 11 5.39 -5.73 -5.43
C TYR A 11 6.04 -4.34 -5.53
N GLY A 12 6.28 -3.69 -4.39
CA GLY A 12 7.02 -2.44 -4.31
C GLY A 12 8.52 -2.64 -4.48
N TYR A 13 9.27 -1.54 -4.40
CA TYR A 13 10.72 -1.52 -4.40
C TYR A 13 11.22 -0.82 -3.14
N ARG A 14 12.42 -1.16 -2.66
CA ARG A 14 13.06 -0.40 -1.58
C ARG A 14 13.67 0.88 -2.15
N SER A 15 13.26 2.03 -1.63
CA SER A 15 13.85 3.31 -2.00
C SER A 15 15.19 3.53 -1.33
N ARG A 16 15.94 4.56 -1.77
CA ARG A 16 17.23 4.94 -1.16
C ARG A 16 17.12 5.28 0.33
N ARG A 17 15.92 5.60 0.81
CA ARG A 17 15.63 5.88 2.22
C ARG A 17 15.29 4.63 3.03
N GLY A 18 15.37 3.44 2.42
CA GLY A 18 15.12 2.15 3.07
C GLY A 18 13.64 1.77 3.20
N ARG A 19 12.71 2.64 2.80
CA ARG A 19 11.26 2.39 2.82
C ARG A 19 10.83 1.62 1.57
N VAL A 20 9.73 0.88 1.67
CA VAL A 20 9.10 0.25 0.51
C VAL A 20 8.13 1.22 -0.14
N GLU A 21 8.25 1.38 -1.46
CA GLU A 21 7.45 2.28 -2.27
C GLU A 21 6.84 1.54 -3.46
N ILE A 22 5.65 1.95 -3.90
CA ILE A 22 5.00 1.45 -5.12
C ILE A 22 4.20 2.59 -5.77
N THR A 23 4.13 2.63 -7.10
CA THR A 23 3.24 3.59 -7.77
C THR A 23 1.78 3.14 -7.69
N PHE A 24 0.86 4.09 -7.67
CA PHE A 24 -0.57 3.81 -7.65
C PHE A 24 -1.00 2.98 -8.87
N GLY A 25 -0.51 3.29 -10.07
CA GLY A 25 -0.81 2.54 -11.29
C GLY A 25 -0.40 1.07 -11.18
N LYS A 26 0.80 0.80 -10.66
CA LYS A 26 1.28 -0.58 -10.45
C LYS A 26 0.44 -1.31 -9.40
N LEU A 27 0.17 -0.67 -8.27
CA LEU A 27 -0.67 -1.26 -7.22
C LEU A 27 -2.09 -1.54 -7.72
N PHE A 28 -2.67 -0.60 -8.47
CA PHE A 28 -3.99 -0.75 -9.07
C PHE A 28 -4.02 -1.91 -10.07
N SER A 29 -3.00 -2.04 -10.93
CA SER A 29 -2.87 -3.17 -11.87
C SER A 29 -2.83 -4.52 -11.16
N VAL A 30 -2.11 -4.64 -10.04
CA VAL A 30 -2.10 -5.86 -9.23
C VAL A 30 -3.49 -6.13 -8.66
N TYR A 31 -4.18 -5.10 -8.16
CA TYR A 31 -5.52 -5.23 -7.59
C TYR A 31 -6.64 -5.37 -8.61
N GLN A 32 -6.42 -5.05 -9.89
CA GLN A 32 -7.43 -5.13 -10.94
C GLN A 32 -8.03 -6.55 -11.06
N PHE A 33 -7.24 -7.58 -10.76
CA PHE A 33 -7.68 -8.98 -10.77
C PHE A 33 -8.11 -9.50 -9.39
N ILE A 34 -8.05 -8.66 -8.35
CA ILE A 34 -8.29 -9.03 -6.94
C ILE A 34 -9.52 -8.31 -6.39
N SER A 35 -9.57 -6.98 -6.48
CA SER A 35 -10.66 -6.14 -5.99
C SER A 35 -10.61 -4.71 -6.54
N ASP A 36 -11.77 -4.16 -6.86
CA ASP A 36 -12.01 -2.76 -7.24
C ASP A 36 -11.94 -1.76 -6.06
N LYS A 37 -11.75 -2.23 -4.82
CA LYS A 37 -11.83 -1.40 -3.60
C LYS A 37 -10.47 -0.83 -3.15
N VAL A 38 -9.44 -0.90 -3.98
CA VAL A 38 -8.05 -0.54 -3.59
C VAL A 38 -7.93 0.90 -3.08
N VAL A 39 -8.64 1.86 -3.69
CA VAL A 39 -8.61 3.27 -3.25
C VAL A 39 -9.18 3.42 -1.84
N GLY A 40 -10.32 2.79 -1.55
CA GLY A 40 -10.90 2.80 -0.21
C GLY A 40 -10.01 2.12 0.83
N MET A 41 -9.30 1.06 0.44
CA MET A 41 -8.33 0.39 1.31
C MET A 41 -7.10 1.27 1.58
N LEU A 42 -6.59 2.00 0.58
CA LEU A 42 -5.49 2.95 0.72
C LEU A 42 -5.84 4.09 1.67
N LEU A 43 -7.02 4.70 1.49
CA LEU A 43 -7.49 5.77 2.37
C LEU A 43 -7.61 5.31 3.82
N ARG A 44 -8.12 4.10 4.05
CA ARG A 44 -8.21 3.53 5.39
C ARG A 44 -6.82 3.24 5.96
N ALA A 45 -5.92 2.63 5.19
CA ALA A 45 -4.55 2.35 5.62
C ALA A 45 -3.78 3.64 5.97
N ARG A 46 -4.00 4.73 5.21
CA ARG A 46 -3.43 6.05 5.49
C ARG A 46 -3.97 6.64 6.80
N LYS A 47 -5.27 6.50 7.07
CA LYS A 47 -5.87 6.92 8.35
C LYS A 47 -5.22 6.23 9.55
N HIS A 48 -4.74 5.00 9.37
CA HIS A 48 -4.01 4.24 10.39
C HIS A 48 -2.48 4.39 10.30
N GLN A 49 -1.98 5.36 9.54
CA GLN A 49 -0.54 5.64 9.37
C GLN A 49 0.28 4.42 8.88
N MET A 50 -0.35 3.53 8.10
CA MET A 50 0.33 2.36 7.54
C MET A 50 0.98 2.67 6.21
N VAL A 51 0.45 3.65 5.49
CA VAL A 51 0.94 4.13 4.19
C VAL A 51 0.81 5.64 4.11
N ASP A 52 1.56 6.25 3.21
CA ASP A 52 1.46 7.66 2.85
C ASP A 52 1.56 7.88 1.35
N PHE A 53 0.90 8.92 0.84
CA PHE A 53 0.93 9.34 -0.56
C PHE A 53 0.44 10.79 -0.70
N GLU A 54 0.84 11.44 -1.78
CA GLU A 54 0.45 12.82 -2.09
C GLU A 54 -1.01 12.93 -2.57
N GLY A 55 -1.68 14.03 -2.21
CA GLY A 55 -3.08 14.31 -2.56
C GLY A 55 -4.08 13.71 -1.56
N GLU A 56 -5.37 14.05 -1.70
CA GLU A 56 -6.44 13.52 -0.81
C GLU A 56 -7.03 12.21 -1.32
N MET A 57 -7.13 12.05 -2.64
CA MET A 57 -7.71 10.90 -3.32
C MET A 57 -6.94 10.59 -4.61
N LEU A 58 -7.02 9.33 -5.06
CA LEU A 58 -6.34 8.86 -6.27
C LEU A 58 -7.35 8.36 -7.30
N TYR A 59 -7.14 8.74 -8.55
CA TYR A 59 -7.98 8.42 -9.70
C TYR A 59 -7.17 7.64 -10.74
N GLN A 60 -7.74 6.53 -11.21
CA GLN A 60 -7.14 5.71 -12.26
C GLN A 60 -6.91 6.55 -13.53
N ARG A 61 -5.85 6.26 -14.30
CA ARG A 61 -5.43 6.98 -15.52
C ARG A 61 -4.98 8.43 -15.33
N ARG A 62 -5.10 8.98 -14.11
CA ARG A 62 -4.66 10.33 -13.78
C ARG A 62 -3.47 10.31 -12.84
N ASP A 63 -3.58 9.56 -11.75
CA ASP A 63 -2.63 9.60 -10.65
C ASP A 63 -1.72 8.36 -10.64
N GLU A 64 -1.48 7.74 -11.81
CA GLU A 64 -0.78 6.46 -11.93
C GLU A 64 0.65 6.50 -11.39
N GLU A 65 1.32 7.64 -11.50
CA GLU A 65 2.69 7.87 -11.06
C GLU A 65 2.80 8.28 -9.57
N VAL A 66 1.67 8.46 -8.87
CA VAL A 66 1.72 8.82 -7.44
C VAL A 66 2.35 7.68 -6.65
N VAL A 67 3.40 8.02 -5.90
CA VAL A 67 4.13 7.07 -5.07
C VAL A 67 3.40 6.86 -3.75
N ILE A 68 3.12 5.59 -3.45
CA ILE A 68 2.59 5.11 -2.19
C ILE A 68 3.76 4.55 -1.39
N THR A 69 4.02 5.16 -0.25
CA THR A 69 5.09 4.76 0.68
C THR A 69 4.50 3.90 1.79
N LEU A 70 5.09 2.74 2.03
CA LEU A 70 4.79 1.90 3.19
C LEU A 70 5.51 2.48 4.43
N LEU A 71 4.76 2.75 5.49
CA LEU A 71 5.29 3.33 6.72
C LEU A 71 5.65 2.28 7.77
N LEU A 72 5.06 1.09 7.68
CA LEU A 72 5.34 -0.03 8.59
C LEU A 72 6.62 -0.77 8.19
N SER A 73 7.35 -1.25 9.19
CA SER A 73 8.48 -2.16 9.02
C SER A 73 8.02 -3.57 8.65
N ASP A 74 8.95 -4.39 8.14
CA ASP A 74 8.65 -5.77 7.78
C ASP A 74 8.24 -6.59 9.02
N GLU A 75 8.86 -6.31 10.16
CA GLU A 75 8.56 -6.94 11.45
C GLU A 75 7.17 -6.56 11.96
N GLU A 76 6.80 -5.29 11.87
CA GLU A 76 5.47 -4.80 12.28
C GLU A 76 4.36 -5.46 11.45
N ILE A 77 4.57 -5.57 10.14
CA ILE A 77 3.61 -6.23 9.23
C ILE A 77 3.51 -7.72 9.56
N ALA A 78 4.64 -8.40 9.75
CA ALA A 78 4.65 -9.83 10.07
C ALA A 78 3.95 -10.12 11.40
N TYR A 79 4.23 -9.30 12.43
CA TYR A 79 3.59 -9.42 13.73
C TYR A 79 2.08 -9.21 13.64
N ALA A 80 1.63 -8.15 12.97
CA ALA A 80 0.21 -7.84 12.85
C ALA A 80 -0.57 -8.92 12.07
N ILE A 81 0.03 -9.53 11.04
CA ILE A 81 -0.55 -10.67 10.33
C ILE A 81 -0.66 -11.89 11.25
N ALA A 82 0.41 -12.22 11.99
CA ALA A 82 0.42 -13.34 12.92
C ALA A 82 -0.61 -13.17 14.05
N ALA A 83 -0.79 -11.94 14.54
CA ALA A 83 -1.76 -11.62 15.58
C ALA A 83 -3.21 -11.69 15.09
N SER A 84 -3.47 -11.44 13.80
CA SER A 84 -4.82 -11.47 13.21
C SER A 84 -5.31 -12.87 12.84
N ASN A 85 -4.43 -13.88 12.84
CA ASN A 85 -4.74 -15.29 12.57
C ASN A 85 -4.95 -16.12 13.86
N LYS A 86 -4.94 -15.46 15.02
CA LYS A 86 -5.27 -16.02 16.34
C LYS A 86 -6.67 -15.60 16.75
#